data_AF-A0A6A3MP04-F1
#
_entry.id   AF-A0A6A3MP04-F1
#
_cell.length_a   1.000
_cell.length_b   1.000
_cell.length_c   1.000
_cell.angle_alpha   90.00
_cell.angle_beta   90.00
_cell.angle_gamma   90.00
#
_symmetry.space_group_name_H-M   'P 1'
#
loop_
_entity.id
_entity.type
_entity.pdbx_description
1 polymer ?
#
loop_
_entity_poly.entity_id
_entity_poly.type
_entity_poly.pdbx_seq_one_letter_code
_entity_poly.pdbx_strand_id
1 'polypeptide(L)'
;MESLDQGLPQKEAMPSDSYMVEYFNALDVYLVTGEPVYFIVETGYGRDPDTWSLNDESVETAFCRLKDVCGAYSIPNIMNALANNDDKTIAHIRPGTTYSWMDDFWGFVNPDSECYRVDSEGAYVPIETGNDTYTTLRSEGNTCLVTSVTISPVPEDQYMPLFSMFATTSAGSSCSYGGGSIYRGQFSIDEESIPTVNAVKLNASGYGDEITAWSYMVTGTSNPTQQRYIDSYKQNLVAAEWISEKTGVDVWVYSLTYVYFEQYLTVVDDAYEVIGLALAAIFVITTLYLGNVFYGLMIALTATNLVVLVLGLM
;
A
#
# COMPACT_ATOMS: atom_id res chain seq x y z
N MET A 1 12.12 5.49 -33.34
CA MET A 1 11.57 6.52 -32.45
C MET A 1 12.62 6.63 -31.36
N GLU A 2 13.46 7.66 -31.38
CA GLU A 2 14.44 7.85 -30.32
C GLU A 2 13.66 8.14 -29.03
N SER A 3 13.89 7.31 -28.00
CA SER A 3 13.31 7.49 -26.68
C SER A 3 14.33 8.21 -25.81
N LEU A 4 13.94 9.37 -25.29
CA LEU A 4 14.69 10.02 -24.23
C LEU A 4 14.37 9.28 -22.93
N ASP A 5 15.38 8.67 -22.31
CA ASP A 5 15.19 7.98 -21.05
C ASP A 5 14.87 9.00 -19.95
N GLN A 6 13.82 8.71 -19.18
CA GLN A 6 13.38 9.60 -18.10
C GLN A 6 14.08 9.24 -16.80
N GLY A 7 14.57 10.29 -16.12
CA GLY A 7 15.01 10.21 -14.74
C GLY A 7 16.51 10.41 -14.51
N LEU A 8 16.87 10.48 -13.24
CA LEU A 8 18.24 10.45 -12.74
C LEU A 8 18.55 9.13 -11.99
N PRO A 9 19.35 8.20 -12.54
CA PRO A 9 19.73 6.97 -11.84
C PRO A 9 20.39 7.27 -10.49
N GLN A 10 20.03 6.54 -9.43
CA GLN A 10 20.42 6.90 -8.06
C GLN A 10 21.95 6.92 -7.86
N LYS A 11 22.66 6.02 -8.54
CA LYS A 11 24.13 5.96 -8.49
C LYS A 11 24.82 7.14 -9.17
N GLU A 12 24.19 7.79 -10.14
CA GLU A 12 24.74 8.96 -10.83
C GLU A 12 24.65 10.22 -9.96
N ALA A 13 23.75 10.24 -8.98
CA ALA A 13 23.68 11.30 -7.97
C ALA A 13 24.80 11.18 -6.90
N MET A 14 25.58 10.09 -6.90
CA MET A 14 26.65 9.85 -5.93
C MET A 14 28.01 10.31 -6.47
N PRO A 15 28.95 10.75 -5.60
CA PRO A 15 30.35 10.93 -5.98
C PRO A 15 30.92 9.64 -6.59
N SER A 16 31.79 9.77 -7.59
CA SER A 16 32.32 8.63 -8.35
C SER A 16 33.15 7.64 -7.52
N ASP A 17 33.68 8.08 -6.37
CA ASP A 17 34.44 7.29 -5.40
C ASP A 17 33.62 6.87 -4.17
N SER A 18 32.31 7.13 -4.16
CA SER A 18 31.43 6.77 -3.05
C SER A 18 31.15 5.26 -2.98
N TYR A 19 31.20 4.70 -1.76
CA TYR A 19 30.80 3.31 -1.50
C TYR A 19 29.34 3.03 -1.90
N MET A 20 28.50 4.07 -1.98
CA MET A 20 27.09 3.94 -2.40
C MET A 20 26.95 3.43 -3.84
N VAL A 21 27.93 3.71 -4.71
CA VAL A 21 27.92 3.20 -6.09
C VAL A 21 28.01 1.67 -6.10
N GLU A 22 28.91 1.09 -5.30
CA GLU A 22 29.03 -0.36 -5.14
C GLU A 22 27.78 -0.96 -4.48
N TYR A 23 27.21 -0.29 -3.48
CA TYR A 23 25.95 -0.70 -2.86
C TYR A 23 24.79 -0.78 -3.86
N PHE A 24 24.56 0.27 -4.66
CA PHE A 24 23.50 0.27 -5.67
C PHE A 24 23.75 -0.79 -6.76
N ASN A 25 24.99 -0.94 -7.23
CA ASN A 25 25.32 -2.01 -8.18
C ASN A 25 25.04 -3.41 -7.59
N ALA A 26 25.26 -3.60 -6.29
CA ALA A 26 24.93 -4.86 -5.63
C ALA A 26 23.41 -5.04 -5.51
N LEU A 27 22.64 -3.99 -5.21
CA LEU A 27 21.18 -4.06 -5.21
C LEU A 27 20.63 -4.43 -6.59
N ASP A 28 21.13 -3.82 -7.66
CA ASP A 28 20.69 -4.07 -9.04
C ASP A 28 20.84 -5.56 -9.43
N VAL A 29 21.84 -6.26 -8.88
CA VAL A 29 22.16 -7.65 -9.20
C VAL A 29 21.51 -8.65 -8.25
N TYR A 30 21.53 -8.36 -6.94
CA TYR A 30 21.21 -9.36 -5.92
C TYR A 30 19.85 -9.16 -5.27
N LEU A 31 19.27 -7.94 -5.31
CA LEU A 31 17.98 -7.69 -4.67
C LEU A 31 16.86 -8.28 -5.53
N VAL A 32 16.12 -9.24 -4.96
CA VAL A 32 15.03 -9.95 -5.67
C VAL A 32 13.64 -9.37 -5.33
N THR A 33 13.56 -8.45 -4.37
CA THR A 33 12.34 -7.77 -3.92
C THR A 33 12.43 -6.28 -4.19
N GLY A 34 11.31 -5.64 -4.45
CA GLY A 34 11.20 -4.18 -4.48
C GLY A 34 10.86 -3.62 -3.10
N GLU A 35 10.57 -2.33 -3.09
CA GLU A 35 10.03 -1.62 -1.95
C GLU A 35 8.61 -2.13 -1.57
N PRO A 36 8.22 -2.00 -0.29
CA PRO A 36 6.84 -2.23 0.10
C PRO A 36 5.94 -1.12 -0.46
N VAL A 37 4.75 -1.53 -0.89
CA VAL A 37 3.68 -0.67 -1.38
C VAL A 37 2.45 -0.92 -0.52
N TYR A 38 1.84 0.15 -0.04
CA TYR A 38 0.66 0.10 0.80
C TYR A 38 -0.51 0.64 0.00
N PHE A 39 -1.60 -0.12 -0.06
CA PHE A 39 -2.89 0.35 -0.57
C PHE A 39 -3.75 0.67 0.64
N ILE A 40 -4.13 1.93 0.80
CA ILE A 40 -4.76 2.46 2.00
C ILE A 40 -6.24 2.72 1.72
N VAL A 41 -7.06 2.30 2.67
CA VAL A 41 -8.47 2.65 2.79
C VAL A 41 -8.59 3.52 4.03
N GLU A 42 -9.32 4.63 3.93
CA GLU A 42 -9.47 5.63 4.99
C GLU A 42 -10.92 6.13 5.00
N THR A 43 -11.51 6.27 6.18
CA THR A 43 -12.84 6.84 6.34
C THR A 43 -12.88 8.29 5.84
N GLY A 44 -13.97 8.66 5.17
CA GLY A 44 -14.15 10.03 4.63
C GLY A 44 -13.20 10.39 3.47
N TYR A 45 -12.40 9.45 2.95
CA TYR A 45 -11.57 9.67 1.78
C TYR A 45 -12.40 9.50 0.49
N GLY A 46 -12.51 10.56 -0.31
CA GLY A 46 -13.26 10.52 -1.57
C GLY A 46 -14.75 10.24 -1.37
N ARG A 47 -15.19 9.04 -1.74
CA ARG A 47 -16.56 8.52 -1.64
C ARG A 47 -16.74 7.57 -0.45
N ASP A 48 -15.68 7.25 0.26
CA ASP A 48 -15.75 6.37 1.43
C ASP A 48 -16.59 7.02 2.53
N PRO A 49 -17.38 6.24 3.28
CA PRO A 49 -18.18 6.74 4.37
C PRO A 49 -17.31 7.27 5.51
N ASP A 50 -17.86 8.16 6.32
CA ASP A 50 -17.22 8.63 7.55
C ASP A 50 -16.98 7.48 8.54
N THR A 51 -17.78 6.42 8.44
CA THR A 51 -17.67 5.21 9.28
C THR A 51 -17.91 3.92 8.51
N TRP A 52 -17.19 2.85 8.87
CA TRP A 52 -17.36 1.53 8.25
C TRP A 52 -18.00 0.52 9.21
N SER A 53 -19.10 -0.12 8.78
CA SER A 53 -19.63 -1.30 9.48
C SER A 53 -18.89 -2.55 8.99
N LEU A 54 -17.68 -2.78 9.54
CA LEU A 54 -16.79 -3.87 9.12
C LEU A 54 -17.25 -5.27 9.54
N ASN A 55 -18.40 -5.36 10.23
CA ASN A 55 -19.09 -6.58 10.63
C ASN A 55 -20.38 -6.82 9.81
N ASP A 56 -20.61 -6.00 8.76
CA ASP A 56 -21.70 -6.18 7.80
C ASP A 56 -21.20 -6.98 6.59
N GLU A 57 -21.87 -8.10 6.29
CA GLU A 57 -21.53 -8.99 5.17
C GLU A 57 -21.37 -8.23 3.84
N SER A 58 -22.20 -7.21 3.60
CA SER A 58 -22.13 -6.41 2.37
C SER A 58 -20.83 -5.61 2.24
N VAL A 59 -20.26 -5.17 3.37
CA VAL A 59 -19.01 -4.43 3.47
C VAL A 59 -17.81 -5.37 3.48
N GLU A 60 -17.89 -6.45 4.27
CA GLU A 60 -16.83 -7.46 4.43
C GLU A 60 -16.39 -8.04 3.07
N THR A 61 -17.33 -8.26 2.15
CA THR A 61 -17.06 -8.83 0.83
C THR A 61 -16.02 -8.05 0.01
N ALA A 62 -15.82 -6.75 0.28
CA ALA A 62 -14.82 -5.91 -0.38
C ALA A 62 -13.40 -6.06 0.20
N PHE A 63 -13.27 -6.54 1.44
CA PHE A 63 -12.03 -6.52 2.23
C PHE A 63 -11.41 -7.90 2.50
N CYS A 64 -12.11 -8.97 2.17
CA CYS A 64 -11.65 -10.34 2.37
C CYS A 64 -11.24 -11.04 1.05
N ARG A 65 -10.55 -12.19 1.13
CA ARG A 65 -10.02 -12.96 -0.02
C ARG A 65 -10.72 -14.31 -0.22
N LEU A 66 -11.37 -14.88 0.80
CA LEU A 66 -12.08 -16.16 0.72
C LEU A 66 -13.04 -16.25 -0.47
N LYS A 67 -12.77 -17.14 -1.44
CA LYS A 67 -13.48 -17.22 -2.73
C LYS A 67 -15.00 -17.43 -2.64
N ASP A 68 -15.46 -18.15 -1.62
CA ASP A 68 -16.88 -18.51 -1.48
C ASP A 68 -17.71 -17.41 -0.82
N VAL A 69 -17.05 -16.38 -0.26
CA VAL A 69 -17.65 -15.30 0.53
C VAL A 69 -17.40 -13.95 -0.14
N CYS A 70 -16.15 -13.70 -0.49
CA CYS A 70 -15.67 -12.40 -0.87
C CYS A 70 -15.95 -12.10 -2.34
N GLY A 71 -16.09 -10.81 -2.65
CA GLY A 71 -16.22 -10.36 -4.02
C GLY A 71 -15.02 -10.79 -4.85
N ALA A 72 -15.26 -11.20 -6.10
CA ALA A 72 -14.18 -11.54 -7.04
C ALA A 72 -13.21 -10.36 -7.27
N TYR A 73 -13.71 -9.13 -7.08
CA TYR A 73 -12.98 -7.88 -7.17
C TYR A 73 -12.66 -7.26 -5.80
N SER A 74 -12.72 -8.02 -4.71
CA SER A 74 -12.28 -7.52 -3.41
C SER A 74 -10.82 -7.07 -3.48
N ILE A 75 -10.45 -6.10 -2.65
CA ILE A 75 -9.11 -5.49 -2.65
C ILE A 75 -8.00 -6.56 -2.59
N PRO A 76 -7.98 -7.50 -1.61
CA PRO A 76 -6.93 -8.52 -1.56
C PRO A 76 -6.99 -9.54 -2.71
N ASN A 77 -8.17 -9.80 -3.32
CA ASN A 77 -8.26 -10.67 -4.50
C ASN A 77 -7.64 -10.01 -5.73
N ILE A 78 -7.88 -8.72 -5.95
CA ILE A 78 -7.26 -7.96 -7.05
C ILE A 78 -5.75 -7.94 -6.86
N MET A 79 -5.27 -7.63 -5.65
CA MET A 79 -3.83 -7.66 -5.35
C MET A 79 -3.23 -9.02 -5.61
N ASN A 80 -3.90 -10.10 -5.18
CA ASN A 80 -3.42 -11.47 -5.40
C ASN A 80 -3.41 -11.81 -6.90
N ALA A 81 -4.38 -11.32 -7.68
CA ALA A 81 -4.39 -11.49 -9.13
C ALA A 81 -3.25 -10.73 -9.81
N LEU A 82 -2.98 -9.48 -9.39
CA LEU A 82 -1.85 -8.69 -9.89
C LEU A 82 -0.51 -9.34 -9.52
N ALA A 83 -0.36 -9.79 -8.28
CA ALA A 83 0.85 -10.42 -7.77
C ALA A 83 1.16 -11.76 -8.48
N ASN A 84 0.14 -12.52 -8.87
CA ASN A 84 0.29 -13.80 -9.58
C ASN A 84 0.17 -13.66 -11.11
N ASN A 85 0.23 -12.44 -11.64
CA ASN A 85 0.23 -12.24 -13.08
C ASN A 85 1.56 -12.73 -13.69
N ASP A 86 1.49 -13.55 -14.73
CA ASP A 86 2.67 -14.08 -15.42
C ASP A 86 3.45 -12.99 -16.16
N ASP A 87 2.78 -11.91 -16.56
CA ASP A 87 3.42 -10.79 -17.25
C ASP A 87 4.05 -9.78 -16.27
N LYS A 88 5.30 -10.04 -15.91
CA LYS A 88 6.14 -9.17 -15.06
C LYS A 88 6.64 -7.91 -15.76
N THR A 89 6.24 -7.68 -17.01
CA THR A 89 6.45 -6.38 -17.66
C THR A 89 5.32 -5.40 -17.33
N ILE A 90 4.18 -5.92 -16.85
CA ILE A 90 3.00 -5.15 -16.48
C ILE A 90 2.80 -5.18 -14.97
N ALA A 91 2.99 -6.32 -14.33
CA ALA A 91 2.81 -6.47 -12.88
C ALA A 91 4.15 -6.32 -12.13
N HIS A 92 4.23 -5.29 -11.29
CA HIS A 92 5.36 -4.97 -10.43
C HIS A 92 5.11 -5.34 -8.96
N ILE A 93 4.21 -6.31 -8.72
CA ILE A 93 3.92 -6.85 -7.39
C ILE A 93 4.46 -8.28 -7.33
N ARG A 94 5.10 -8.65 -6.22
CA ARG A 94 5.67 -9.97 -6.02
C ARG A 94 4.60 -10.99 -5.58
N PRO A 95 4.61 -12.23 -6.13
CA PRO A 95 3.73 -13.30 -5.67
C PRO A 95 3.89 -13.61 -4.18
N GLY A 96 2.79 -13.99 -3.53
CA GLY A 96 2.80 -14.49 -2.15
C GLY A 96 2.97 -13.41 -1.07
N THR A 97 2.87 -12.12 -1.43
CA THR A 97 2.96 -11.02 -0.46
C THR A 97 1.61 -10.35 -0.20
N THR A 98 0.51 -11.01 -0.54
CA THR A 98 -0.85 -10.46 -0.39
C THR A 98 -1.53 -11.13 0.78
N TYR A 99 -1.81 -10.34 1.82
CA TYR A 99 -2.50 -10.76 3.03
C TYR A 99 -3.85 -10.06 3.10
N SER A 100 -4.83 -10.68 3.77
CA SER A 100 -6.09 -10.02 4.09
C SER A 100 -6.28 -10.11 5.60
N TRP A 101 -6.27 -8.95 6.24
CA TRP A 101 -6.45 -8.89 7.69
C TRP A 101 -7.85 -9.33 8.11
N MET A 102 -8.86 -9.16 7.26
CA MET A 102 -10.23 -9.58 7.54
C MET A 102 -10.32 -11.11 7.61
N ASP A 103 -9.73 -11.83 6.64
CA ASP A 103 -9.70 -13.29 6.67
C ASP A 103 -8.95 -13.80 7.91
N ASP A 104 -7.82 -13.15 8.26
CA ASP A 104 -7.04 -13.52 9.44
C ASP A 104 -7.78 -13.17 10.75
N PHE A 105 -8.53 -12.06 10.79
CA PHE A 105 -9.39 -11.71 11.91
C PHE A 105 -10.50 -12.73 12.12
N TRP A 106 -11.18 -13.17 11.06
CA TRP A 106 -12.15 -14.26 11.14
C TRP A 106 -11.52 -15.56 11.65
N GLY A 107 -10.32 -15.90 11.16
CA GLY A 107 -9.54 -17.03 11.67
C GLY A 107 -9.18 -16.89 13.15
N PHE A 108 -8.91 -15.67 13.62
CA PHE A 108 -8.58 -15.38 15.01
C PHE A 108 -9.77 -15.54 15.97
N VAL A 109 -10.97 -15.10 15.56
CA VAL A 109 -12.19 -15.22 16.37
C VAL A 109 -12.88 -16.57 16.24
N ASN A 110 -12.50 -17.38 15.24
CA ASN A 110 -13.08 -18.70 15.02
C ASN A 110 -12.80 -19.62 16.24
N PRO A 111 -13.84 -20.28 16.80
CA PRO A 111 -13.67 -21.15 17.97
C PRO A 111 -12.83 -22.40 17.72
N ASP A 112 -12.68 -22.84 16.47
CA ASP A 112 -11.78 -23.93 16.11
C ASP A 112 -10.30 -23.50 16.15
N SER A 113 -10.05 -22.19 16.20
CA SER A 113 -8.70 -21.67 16.39
C SER A 113 -8.32 -21.68 17.86
N GLU A 114 -7.04 -21.92 18.12
CA GLU A 114 -6.45 -21.74 19.46
C GLU A 114 -6.09 -20.28 19.75
N CYS A 115 -6.49 -19.33 18.90
CA CYS A 115 -6.05 -17.93 19.01
C CYS A 115 -6.65 -17.20 20.21
N TYR A 116 -7.89 -17.51 20.55
CA TYR A 116 -8.59 -16.87 21.65
C TYR A 116 -9.15 -17.89 22.62
N ARG A 117 -8.78 -17.75 23.89
CA ARG A 117 -9.27 -18.56 25.00
C ARG A 117 -9.60 -17.63 26.16
N VAL A 118 -10.74 -17.83 26.80
CA VAL A 118 -11.12 -17.15 28.04
C VAL A 118 -11.24 -18.15 29.18
N ASP A 119 -10.95 -17.68 30.38
CA ASP A 119 -11.14 -18.45 31.60
C ASP A 119 -12.63 -18.52 32.01
N SER A 120 -12.91 -19.17 33.14
CA SER A 120 -14.27 -19.31 33.66
C SER A 120 -14.92 -17.99 34.09
N GLU A 121 -14.12 -16.94 34.29
CA GLU A 121 -14.56 -15.60 34.67
C GLU A 121 -14.74 -14.69 33.44
N GLY A 122 -14.45 -15.21 32.24
CA GLY A 122 -14.52 -14.49 30.98
C GLY A 122 -13.30 -13.62 30.68
N ALA A 123 -12.22 -13.75 31.46
CA ALA A 123 -10.98 -13.04 31.21
C ALA A 123 -10.12 -13.81 30.20
N TYR A 124 -9.48 -13.10 29.28
CA TYR A 124 -8.64 -13.72 28.25
C TYR A 124 -7.39 -14.38 28.85
N VAL A 125 -7.07 -15.55 28.30
CA VAL A 125 -5.89 -16.35 28.64
C VAL A 125 -4.80 -16.11 27.58
N PRO A 126 -3.71 -15.38 27.91
CA PRO A 126 -2.68 -15.00 26.96
C PRO A 126 -1.99 -16.18 26.29
N ILE A 127 -1.38 -15.94 25.13
CA ILE A 127 -0.55 -16.95 24.46
C ILE A 127 0.86 -16.83 25.01
N GLU A 128 1.29 -17.84 25.78
CA GLU A 128 2.67 -17.98 26.24
C GLU A 128 3.32 -19.21 25.60
N THR A 129 4.55 -19.03 25.11
CA THR A 129 5.34 -20.09 24.48
C THR A 129 6.41 -20.62 25.44
N GLY A 130 6.68 -21.92 25.41
CA GLY A 130 7.78 -22.54 26.17
C GLY A 130 7.37 -23.21 27.49
N ASN A 131 6.07 -23.35 27.75
CA ASN A 131 5.54 -24.14 28.86
C ASN A 131 4.38 -25.02 28.40
N ASP A 132 4.67 -26.29 28.12
CA ASP A 132 3.68 -27.24 27.58
C ASP A 132 2.47 -27.41 28.51
N THR A 133 2.68 -27.34 29.83
CA THR A 133 1.60 -27.46 30.83
C THR A 133 0.63 -26.28 30.73
N TYR A 134 1.16 -25.08 30.49
CA TYR A 134 0.35 -23.89 30.29
C TYR A 134 -0.46 -23.97 28.99
N THR A 135 0.18 -24.42 27.91
CA THR A 135 -0.48 -24.60 26.62
C THR A 135 -1.64 -25.59 26.71
N THR A 136 -1.47 -26.70 27.43
CA THR A 136 -2.57 -27.67 27.65
C THR A 136 -3.70 -27.08 28.48
N LEU A 137 -3.40 -26.39 29.59
CA LEU A 137 -4.44 -25.76 30.43
C LEU A 137 -5.21 -24.67 29.67
N ARG A 138 -4.52 -23.91 28.82
CA ARG A 138 -5.15 -22.88 28.00
C ARG A 138 -6.14 -23.48 26.99
N SER A 139 -5.85 -24.66 26.44
CA SER A 139 -6.76 -25.35 25.50
C SER A 139 -8.07 -25.79 26.16
N GLU A 140 -8.12 -25.89 27.48
CA GLU A 140 -9.33 -26.18 28.25
C GLU A 140 -10.21 -24.94 28.48
N GLY A 141 -9.70 -23.74 28.17
CA GLY A 141 -10.45 -22.49 28.26
C GLY A 141 -11.57 -22.38 27.22
N ASN A 142 -12.59 -21.58 27.52
CA ASN A 142 -13.71 -21.37 26.61
C ASN A 142 -13.28 -20.57 25.36
N THR A 143 -13.96 -20.78 24.24
CA THR A 143 -13.75 -20.05 22.97
C THR A 143 -14.39 -18.65 22.96
N CYS A 144 -14.03 -17.80 21.99
CA CYS A 144 -14.74 -16.52 21.73
C CYS A 144 -16.23 -16.75 21.51
N LEU A 145 -16.52 -17.62 20.53
CA LEU A 145 -17.83 -17.78 19.93
C LEU A 145 -18.28 -19.22 20.10
N VAL A 146 -19.59 -19.42 20.11
CA VAL A 146 -20.20 -20.74 20.35
C VAL A 146 -20.25 -21.57 19.07
N THR A 147 -20.27 -20.91 17.91
CA THR A 147 -20.48 -21.55 16.61
C THR A 147 -19.23 -21.44 15.75
N SER A 148 -18.71 -22.58 15.30
CA SER A 148 -17.71 -22.60 14.23
C SER A 148 -18.40 -22.53 12.87
N VAL A 149 -18.22 -21.41 12.18
CA VAL A 149 -18.63 -21.17 10.80
C VAL A 149 -17.52 -20.41 10.08
N THR A 150 -17.51 -20.46 8.74
CA THR A 150 -16.48 -19.82 7.91
C THR A 150 -16.37 -18.31 8.17
N ILE A 151 -17.51 -17.65 8.37
CA ILE A 151 -17.59 -16.27 8.86
C ILE A 151 -18.30 -16.35 10.21
N SER A 152 -17.53 -16.18 11.27
CA SER A 152 -18.02 -16.14 12.62
C SER A 152 -18.80 -14.85 12.86
N PRO A 153 -20.11 -14.87 13.15
CA PRO A 153 -20.86 -13.65 13.42
C PRO A 153 -20.37 -13.07 14.74
N VAL A 154 -19.57 -12.00 14.67
CA VAL A 154 -19.05 -11.33 15.85
C VAL A 154 -20.17 -10.43 16.40
N PRO A 155 -20.52 -10.51 17.69
CA PRO A 155 -21.42 -9.53 18.29
C PRO A 155 -20.84 -8.12 18.18
N GLU A 156 -21.66 -7.13 17.80
CA GLU A 156 -21.21 -5.76 17.55
C GLU A 156 -20.49 -5.15 18.76
N ASP A 157 -20.95 -5.47 19.98
CA ASP A 157 -20.36 -5.03 21.25
C ASP A 157 -18.97 -5.66 21.52
N GLN A 158 -18.64 -6.76 20.85
CA GLN A 158 -17.39 -7.49 21.00
C GLN A 158 -16.41 -7.26 19.84
N TYR A 159 -16.85 -6.65 18.74
CA TYR A 159 -16.03 -6.47 17.54
C TYR A 159 -14.72 -5.73 17.84
N MET A 160 -14.79 -4.51 18.36
CA MET A 160 -13.60 -3.69 18.65
C MET A 160 -12.69 -4.25 19.75
N PRO A 161 -13.22 -4.81 20.86
CA PRO A 161 -12.40 -5.55 21.82
C PRO A 161 -11.62 -6.72 21.19
N LEU A 162 -12.28 -7.53 20.37
CA LEU A 162 -11.66 -8.66 19.69
C LEU A 162 -10.66 -8.21 18.63
N PHE A 163 -10.98 -7.16 17.87
CA PHE A 163 -10.10 -6.57 16.86
C PHE A 163 -8.84 -5.99 17.49
N SER A 164 -8.98 -5.21 18.57
CA SER A 164 -7.85 -4.65 19.33
C SER A 164 -6.91 -5.76 19.83
N MET A 165 -7.48 -6.91 20.18
CA MET A 165 -6.72 -8.07 20.60
C MET A 165 -6.03 -8.76 19.43
N PHE A 166 -6.72 -8.96 18.31
CA PHE A 166 -6.13 -9.47 17.07
C PHE A 166 -4.94 -8.60 16.61
N ALA A 167 -5.14 -7.28 16.57
CA ALA A 167 -4.14 -6.31 16.11
C ALA A 167 -2.91 -6.21 17.01
N THR A 168 -2.94 -6.74 18.24
CA THR A 168 -1.80 -6.74 19.17
C THR A 168 -1.23 -8.11 19.48
N THR A 169 -1.98 -9.18 19.19
CA THR A 169 -1.52 -10.56 19.39
C THR A 169 -0.51 -10.94 18.32
N SER A 170 0.68 -11.39 18.73
CA SER A 170 1.70 -11.86 17.79
C SER A 170 1.33 -13.23 17.22
N ALA A 171 1.57 -13.44 15.92
CA ALA A 171 1.46 -14.76 15.33
C ALA A 171 2.55 -15.70 15.87
N GLY A 172 2.18 -16.96 16.11
CA GLY A 172 3.06 -17.99 16.64
C GLY A 172 2.52 -19.40 16.36
N SER A 173 3.21 -20.42 16.87
CA SER A 173 2.82 -21.83 16.66
C SER A 173 1.44 -22.16 17.21
N SER A 174 1.02 -21.48 18.28
CA SER A 174 -0.29 -21.67 18.91
C SER A 174 -1.39 -20.81 18.28
N CYS A 175 -1.05 -19.77 17.53
CA CYS A 175 -2.01 -18.91 16.83
C CYS A 175 -1.35 -18.30 15.60
N SER A 176 -1.63 -18.83 14.42
CA SER A 176 -1.10 -18.29 13.17
C SER A 176 -1.77 -16.99 12.74
N TYR A 177 -2.99 -16.73 13.21
CA TYR A 177 -3.81 -15.58 12.83
C TYR A 177 -3.55 -14.32 13.66
N GLY A 178 -2.50 -14.29 14.48
CA GLY A 178 -2.17 -13.10 15.27
C GLY A 178 -1.75 -11.91 14.40
N GLY A 179 -2.57 -10.87 14.37
CA GLY A 179 -2.34 -9.71 13.50
C GLY A 179 -1.20 -8.78 13.92
N GLY A 180 -0.81 -8.78 15.20
CA GLY A 180 0.16 -7.82 15.75
C GLY A 180 1.60 -7.94 15.23
N SER A 181 1.96 -9.07 14.62
CA SER A 181 3.25 -9.23 13.93
C SER A 181 3.18 -8.96 12.43
N ILE A 182 2.04 -9.23 11.80
CA ILE A 182 1.88 -9.16 10.34
C ILE A 182 1.40 -7.76 9.93
N TYR A 183 0.41 -7.22 10.63
CA TYR A 183 -0.28 -5.96 10.34
C TYR A 183 0.17 -4.81 11.25
N ARG A 184 1.36 -4.92 11.82
CA ARG A 184 1.91 -3.90 12.72
C ARG A 184 2.01 -2.55 12.00
N GLY A 185 1.32 -1.54 12.54
CA GLY A 185 1.29 -0.19 11.96
C GLY A 185 0.46 -0.08 10.67
N GLN A 186 -0.35 -1.08 10.33
CA GLN A 186 -1.25 -1.06 9.17
C GLN A 186 -2.67 -0.62 9.51
N PHE A 187 -2.95 -0.23 10.76
CA PHE A 187 -4.26 0.20 11.24
C PHE A 187 -4.19 1.52 11.99
N SER A 188 -5.23 2.33 11.80
CA SER A 188 -5.56 3.51 12.59
C SER A 188 -6.90 3.26 13.28
N ILE A 189 -6.99 3.58 14.57
CA ILE A 189 -8.22 3.51 15.35
C ILE A 189 -8.46 4.91 15.91
N ASP A 190 -9.66 5.46 15.70
CA ASP A 190 -10.04 6.83 16.07
C ASP A 190 -9.00 7.89 15.63
N GLU A 191 -8.50 7.80 14.40
CA GLU A 191 -7.44 8.66 13.82
C GLU A 191 -6.06 8.55 14.51
N GLU A 192 -5.89 7.61 15.44
CA GLU A 192 -4.61 7.35 16.11
C GLU A 192 -4.00 6.00 15.69
N SER A 193 -2.67 5.97 15.60
CA SER A 193 -1.95 4.72 15.35
C SER A 193 -2.03 3.79 16.56
N ILE A 194 -2.24 2.49 16.33
CA ILE A 194 -2.19 1.50 17.42
C ILE A 194 -0.79 1.50 18.06
N PRO A 195 -0.67 1.73 19.38
CA PRO A 195 0.62 1.77 20.05
C PRO A 195 1.29 0.39 20.01
N THR A 196 2.62 0.41 19.93
CA THR A 196 3.39 -0.84 19.95
C THR A 196 3.51 -1.36 21.38
N VAL A 197 2.72 -2.37 21.69
CA VAL A 197 2.71 -3.04 22.99
C VAL A 197 3.58 -4.29 22.99
N ASN A 198 4.39 -4.46 24.04
CA ASN A 198 5.21 -5.66 24.25
C ASN A 198 4.41 -6.83 24.85
N ALA A 199 3.20 -6.55 25.36
CA ALA A 199 2.28 -7.52 25.92
C ALA A 199 0.84 -7.04 25.67
N VAL A 200 -0.04 -7.96 25.28
CA VAL A 200 -1.47 -7.70 25.09
C VAL A 200 -2.05 -7.25 26.43
N LYS A 201 -2.46 -5.98 26.56
CA LYS A 201 -3.13 -5.47 27.75
C LYS A 201 -4.64 -5.51 27.53
N LEU A 202 -5.33 -6.17 28.46
CA LEU A 202 -6.72 -6.64 28.31
C LEU A 202 -7.78 -5.76 28.94
N ASN A 203 -7.45 -4.56 29.41
CA ASN A 203 -8.41 -3.79 30.19
C ASN A 203 -9.37 -2.99 29.28
N ALA A 204 -10.42 -3.70 28.84
CA ALA A 204 -11.84 -3.31 28.70
C ALA A 204 -12.27 -2.06 27.92
N SER A 205 -11.36 -1.27 27.37
CA SER A 205 -11.65 -0.39 26.25
C SER A 205 -10.61 -0.73 25.20
N GLY A 206 -11.03 -1.04 23.99
CA GLY A 206 -10.11 -1.20 22.87
C GLY A 206 -9.18 0.02 22.75
N TYR A 207 -8.26 -0.03 21.80
CA TYR A 207 -7.45 1.16 21.48
C TYR A 207 -8.30 2.32 20.91
N GLY A 208 -9.61 2.13 20.78
CA GLY A 208 -10.62 3.10 20.41
C GLY A 208 -11.92 2.39 20.03
N ASP A 209 -12.85 3.16 19.47
CA ASP A 209 -14.22 2.72 19.15
C ASP A 209 -14.40 2.37 17.67
N GLU A 210 -13.55 2.86 16.77
CA GLU A 210 -13.68 2.61 15.34
C GLU A 210 -12.33 2.50 14.59
N ILE A 211 -12.26 1.62 13.59
CA ILE A 211 -11.13 1.51 12.67
C ILE A 211 -11.29 2.58 11.57
N THR A 212 -10.47 3.63 11.63
CA THR A 212 -10.57 4.77 10.70
C THR A 212 -9.74 4.59 9.42
N ALA A 213 -8.66 3.82 9.48
CA ALA A 213 -7.87 3.52 8.30
C ALA A 213 -7.17 2.18 8.41
N TRP A 214 -6.97 1.52 7.27
CA TRP A 214 -6.14 0.33 7.19
C TRP A 214 -5.41 0.25 5.86
N SER A 215 -4.31 -0.49 5.85
CA SER A 215 -3.52 -0.70 4.65
C SER A 215 -3.38 -2.18 4.30
N TYR A 216 -3.32 -2.46 3.01
CA TYR A 216 -2.92 -3.73 2.46
C TYR A 216 -1.50 -3.57 1.91
N MET A 217 -0.54 -4.09 2.66
CA MET A 217 0.86 -4.10 2.24
C MET A 217 1.11 -5.21 1.21
N VAL A 218 1.73 -4.85 0.10
CA VAL A 218 2.32 -5.77 -0.88
C VAL A 218 3.79 -5.45 -1.08
N THR A 219 4.58 -6.42 -1.52
CA THR A 219 6.00 -6.20 -1.83
C THR A 219 6.16 -6.03 -3.35
N GLY A 220 6.85 -4.98 -3.77
CA GLY A 220 7.15 -4.77 -5.18
C GLY A 220 8.08 -5.85 -5.76
N THR A 221 8.15 -5.93 -7.08
CA THR A 221 9.25 -6.63 -7.77
C THR A 221 10.54 -5.84 -7.70
N SER A 222 11.69 -6.49 -7.90
CA SER A 222 12.96 -5.78 -7.98
C SER A 222 12.95 -4.72 -9.08
N ASN A 223 13.40 -3.51 -8.73
CA ASN A 223 13.45 -2.33 -9.59
C ASN A 223 14.92 -1.93 -9.84
N PRO A 224 15.67 -2.64 -10.70
CA PRO A 224 17.10 -2.37 -10.93
C PRO A 224 17.35 -1.13 -11.79
N THR A 225 16.30 -0.57 -12.41
CA THR A 225 16.41 0.64 -13.22
C THR A 225 15.39 1.66 -12.75
N GLN A 226 15.69 2.92 -13.01
CA GLN A 226 14.79 4.00 -12.66
C GLN A 226 13.45 3.92 -13.37
N GLN A 227 13.47 3.56 -14.67
CA GLN A 227 12.25 3.37 -15.42
C GLN A 227 11.34 2.33 -14.77
N ARG A 228 11.89 1.26 -14.18
CA ARG A 228 11.12 0.26 -13.44
C ARG A 228 10.45 0.82 -12.19
N TYR A 229 11.08 1.76 -11.47
CA TYR A 229 10.44 2.47 -10.37
C TYR A 229 9.24 3.31 -10.85
N ILE A 230 9.41 4.04 -11.97
CA ILE A 230 8.36 4.87 -12.56
C ILE A 230 7.20 4.00 -13.06
N ASP A 231 7.49 2.91 -13.76
CA ASP A 231 6.49 1.98 -14.30
C ASP A 231 5.72 1.28 -13.17
N SER A 232 6.43 0.83 -12.13
CA SER A 232 5.82 0.27 -10.91
C SER A 232 4.87 1.27 -10.25
N TYR A 233 5.29 2.53 -10.12
CA TYR A 233 4.45 3.57 -9.56
C TYR A 233 3.19 3.82 -10.39
N LYS A 234 3.35 3.99 -11.72
CA LYS A 234 2.22 4.16 -12.66
C LYS A 234 1.24 3.00 -12.58
N GLN A 235 1.75 1.77 -12.57
CA GLN A 235 0.90 0.58 -12.46
C GLN A 235 0.14 0.55 -11.14
N ASN A 236 0.78 0.87 -10.02
CA ASN A 236 0.11 0.85 -8.71
C ASN A 236 -0.96 1.95 -8.59
N LEU A 237 -0.75 3.13 -9.19
CA LEU A 237 -1.79 4.17 -9.30
C LEU A 237 -3.01 3.68 -10.09
N VAL A 238 -2.77 3.11 -11.27
CA VAL A 238 -3.85 2.55 -12.10
C VAL A 238 -4.57 1.39 -11.40
N ALA A 239 -3.83 0.56 -10.66
CA ALA A 239 -4.41 -0.51 -9.87
C ALA A 239 -5.32 0.05 -8.76
N ALA A 240 -4.89 1.10 -8.06
CA ALA A 240 -5.69 1.74 -7.02
C ALA A 240 -6.98 2.36 -7.58
N GLU A 241 -6.89 3.06 -8.71
CA GLU A 241 -8.05 3.63 -9.41
C GLU A 241 -9.02 2.53 -9.87
N TRP A 242 -8.49 1.46 -10.46
CA TRP A 242 -9.31 0.34 -10.93
C TRP A 242 -9.98 -0.42 -9.79
N ILE A 243 -9.27 -0.65 -8.68
CA ILE A 243 -9.87 -1.19 -7.45
C ILE A 243 -11.03 -0.30 -7.03
N SER A 244 -10.80 1.01 -6.96
CA SER A 244 -11.80 2.00 -6.52
C SER A 244 -13.04 2.05 -7.41
N GLU A 245 -12.86 1.87 -8.72
CA GLU A 245 -13.96 1.78 -9.67
C GLU A 245 -14.80 0.50 -9.49
N LYS A 246 -14.16 -0.64 -9.18
CA LYS A 246 -14.82 -1.95 -9.11
C LYS A 246 -15.42 -2.28 -7.76
N THR A 247 -14.77 -1.90 -6.66
CA THR A 247 -15.27 -2.13 -5.30
C THR A 247 -16.23 -1.04 -4.85
N GLY A 248 -16.11 0.17 -5.41
CA GLY A 248 -16.80 1.35 -4.90
C GLY A 248 -16.17 1.93 -3.63
N VAL A 249 -15.01 1.41 -3.21
CA VAL A 249 -14.20 1.88 -2.07
C VAL A 249 -13.02 2.66 -2.61
N ASP A 250 -12.84 3.91 -2.23
CA ASP A 250 -11.75 4.74 -2.73
C ASP A 250 -10.42 4.37 -2.03
N VAL A 251 -9.50 3.82 -2.83
CA VAL A 251 -8.20 3.34 -2.37
C VAL A 251 -7.10 4.23 -2.96
N TRP A 252 -6.16 4.65 -2.12
CA TRP A 252 -4.95 5.33 -2.57
C TRP A 252 -3.71 4.51 -2.24
N VAL A 253 -2.58 4.82 -2.91
CA VAL A 253 -1.34 4.05 -2.79
C VAL A 253 -0.19 4.88 -2.26
N TYR A 254 0.60 4.24 -1.40
CA TYR A 254 1.77 4.83 -0.79
C TYR A 254 2.98 3.92 -0.89
N SER A 255 4.13 4.52 -1.21
CA SER A 255 5.44 3.99 -0.93
C SER A 255 6.39 5.15 -0.68
N LEU A 256 7.46 4.89 0.08
CA LEU A 256 8.45 5.91 0.41
C LEU A 256 9.06 6.56 -0.84
N THR A 257 9.19 5.81 -1.93
CA THR A 257 9.82 6.26 -3.17
C THR A 257 8.92 7.18 -4.01
N TYR A 258 7.59 7.10 -3.86
CA TYR A 258 6.64 7.76 -4.75
C TYR A 258 6.79 9.28 -4.78
N VAL A 259 7.05 9.90 -3.62
CA VAL A 259 7.28 11.36 -3.51
C VAL A 259 8.42 11.85 -4.42
N TYR A 260 9.43 11.00 -4.68
CA TYR A 260 10.54 11.35 -5.56
C TYR A 260 10.24 11.07 -7.04
N PHE A 261 9.40 10.07 -7.31
CA PHE A 261 9.11 9.61 -8.67
C PHE A 261 7.88 10.28 -9.30
N GLU A 262 7.06 10.96 -8.51
CA GLU A 262 5.85 11.64 -8.97
C GLU A 262 6.11 12.69 -10.05
N GLN A 263 7.20 13.44 -9.95
CA GLN A 263 7.59 14.42 -10.96
C GLN A 263 7.73 13.80 -12.37
N TYR A 264 8.11 12.52 -12.48
CA TYR A 264 8.31 11.87 -13.79
C TYR A 264 7.00 11.43 -14.44
N LEU A 265 5.86 11.56 -13.75
CA LEU A 265 4.56 11.33 -14.36
C LEU A 265 4.18 12.46 -15.32
N THR A 266 4.50 13.71 -14.96
CA THR A 266 4.11 14.92 -15.70
C THR A 266 5.28 15.66 -16.35
N VAL A 267 6.53 15.25 -16.09
CA VAL A 267 7.74 15.98 -16.54
C VAL A 267 7.76 16.36 -18.02
N VAL A 268 7.19 15.51 -18.89
CA VAL A 268 7.14 15.78 -20.33
C VAL A 268 6.18 16.92 -20.64
N ASP A 269 4.99 16.91 -20.03
CA ASP A 269 3.98 17.94 -20.20
C ASP A 269 4.46 19.26 -19.58
N ASP A 270 5.05 19.19 -18.39
CA ASP A 270 5.66 20.33 -17.70
C ASP A 270 6.78 20.96 -18.55
N ALA A 271 7.62 20.13 -19.18
CA ALA A 271 8.68 20.61 -20.07
C ALA A 271 8.10 21.33 -21.30
N TYR A 272 7.06 20.78 -21.94
CA TYR A 272 6.40 21.44 -23.06
C TYR A 272 5.76 22.76 -22.65
N GLU A 273 5.12 22.83 -21.48
CA GLU A 273 4.50 24.04 -20.97
C GLU A 273 5.55 25.12 -20.67
N VAL A 274 6.60 24.79 -19.91
CA VAL A 274 7.63 25.77 -19.52
C VAL A 274 8.42 26.27 -20.74
N ILE A 275 8.85 25.38 -21.62
CA ILE A 275 9.57 25.75 -22.85
C ILE A 275 8.64 26.54 -23.78
N GLY A 276 7.38 26.10 -23.92
CA GLY A 276 6.38 26.77 -24.74
C GLY A 276 6.09 28.19 -24.28
N LEU A 277 5.88 28.39 -22.97
CA LEU A 277 5.68 29.70 -22.36
C LEU A 277 6.90 30.60 -22.51
N ALA A 278 8.12 30.06 -22.36
CA ALA A 278 9.35 30.82 -22.60
C ALA A 278 9.48 31.28 -24.05
N LEU A 279 9.23 30.40 -25.02
CA LEU A 279 9.24 30.74 -26.44
C LEU A 279 8.15 31.77 -26.79
N ALA A 280 6.96 31.64 -26.22
CA ALA A 280 5.89 32.61 -26.37
C ALA A 280 6.28 33.98 -25.79
N ALA A 281 6.90 34.02 -24.61
CA ALA A 281 7.40 35.25 -24.01
C ALA A 281 8.48 35.92 -24.88
N ILE A 282 9.43 35.16 -25.42
CA ILE A 282 10.44 35.65 -26.36
C ILE A 282 9.76 36.28 -27.57
N PHE A 283 8.79 35.59 -28.17
CA PHE A 283 8.05 36.09 -29.32
C PHE A 283 7.31 37.40 -29.01
N VAL A 284 6.58 37.46 -27.90
CA VAL A 284 5.79 38.65 -27.51
C VAL A 284 6.70 39.84 -27.23
N ILE A 285 7.74 39.68 -26.41
CA ILE A 285 8.64 40.76 -26.01
C ILE A 285 9.41 41.30 -27.23
N THR A 286 9.95 40.42 -28.09
CA THR A 286 10.68 40.84 -29.29
C THR A 286 9.79 41.52 -30.31
N THR A 287 8.56 41.05 -30.49
CA THR A 287 7.56 41.70 -31.37
C THR A 287 7.22 43.10 -30.88
N LEU A 288 6.98 43.26 -29.57
CA LEU A 288 6.69 44.56 -28.96
C LEU A 288 7.87 45.53 -29.08
N TYR A 289 9.09 45.05 -28.84
CA TYR A 289 10.29 45.88 -28.86
C TYR A 289 10.69 46.32 -30.28
N LEU A 290 10.62 45.42 -31.26
CA LEU A 290 11.02 45.69 -32.65
C LEU A 290 9.87 46.28 -33.50
N GLY A 291 8.63 46.26 -33.00
CA GLY A 291 7.45 46.78 -33.67
C GLY A 291 7.02 46.00 -34.93
N ASN A 292 7.61 44.82 -35.18
CA ASN A 292 7.29 43.99 -36.33
C ASN A 292 7.28 42.51 -35.95
N VAL A 293 6.13 41.87 -36.20
CA VAL A 293 5.84 40.46 -35.93
C VAL A 293 6.81 39.52 -36.66
N PHE A 294 7.27 39.88 -37.86
CA PHE A 294 8.17 39.04 -38.65
C PHE A 294 9.53 38.83 -37.95
N TYR A 295 10.09 39.87 -37.34
CA TYR A 295 11.36 39.74 -36.63
C TYR A 295 11.21 38.89 -35.36
N GLY A 296 10.14 39.10 -34.59
CA GLY A 296 9.84 38.28 -33.42
C GLY A 296 9.65 36.80 -33.77
N LEU A 297 8.95 36.51 -34.87
CA LEU A 297 8.75 35.14 -35.36
C LEU A 297 10.05 34.46 -35.76
N MET A 298 10.92 35.14 -36.52
CA MET A 298 12.21 34.58 -36.95
C MET A 298 13.13 34.26 -35.76
N ILE A 299 13.14 35.13 -34.74
CA ILE A 299 13.91 34.90 -33.50
C ILE A 299 13.34 33.70 -32.74
N ALA A 300 12.02 33.64 -32.55
CA ALA A 300 11.36 32.53 -31.87
C ALA A 300 11.62 31.19 -32.57
N LEU A 301 11.51 31.12 -33.90
CA LEU A 301 11.82 29.91 -34.68
C LEU A 301 13.28 29.48 -34.55
N THR A 302 14.20 30.44 -34.52
CA THR A 302 15.63 30.15 -34.31
C THR A 302 15.86 29.57 -32.91
N ALA A 303 15.21 30.13 -31.88
CA ALA A 303 15.26 29.60 -30.51
C ALA A 303 14.64 28.20 -30.42
N THR A 304 13.50 27.94 -31.07
CA THR A 304 12.91 26.59 -31.15
C THR A 304 13.88 25.60 -31.78
N ASN A 305 14.55 25.98 -32.87
CA ASN A 305 15.54 25.12 -33.52
C ASN A 305 16.71 24.79 -32.57
N LEU A 306 17.21 25.78 -31.81
CA LEU A 306 18.24 25.54 -30.79
C LEU A 306 17.78 24.56 -29.71
N VAL A 307 16.56 24.69 -29.21
CA VAL A 307 15.99 23.77 -28.21
C VAL A 307 15.93 22.35 -28.78
N VAL A 308 15.42 22.19 -30.01
CA VAL A 308 15.35 20.88 -30.67
C VAL A 308 16.74 20.27 -30.89
N LEU A 309 17.71 21.08 -31.28
CA LEU A 309 19.10 20.64 -31.46
C LEU A 309 19.72 20.16 -30.14
N VAL A 310 19.48 20.86 -29.03
CA VAL A 310 19.97 20.44 -27.71
C VAL A 310 19.27 19.16 -27.26
N LEU A 311 17.95 19.06 -27.43
CA LEU A 311 17.19 17.84 -27.11
C LEU A 311 17.64 16.63 -27.92
N GLY A 312 18.05 16.82 -29.18
CA GLY A 312 18.59 15.72 -30.00
C GLY A 312 20.05 15.35 -29.67
N LEU A 313 20.74 16.16 -28.88
CA LEU A 313 22.11 15.86 -28.41
C LEU A 313 22.11 15.21 -27.02
N MET A 314 21.05 15.42 -26.25
CA MET A 314 20.73 14.70 -25.01
C MET A 314 20.28 13.28 -25.34
#